data_AF-A0A5K0VFR5-F1
#
_entry.id   AF-A0A5K0VFR5-F1
#
_cell.length_a   1.000
_cell.length_b   1.000
_cell.length_c   1.000
_cell.angle_alpha   90.00
_cell.angle_beta   90.00
_cell.angle_gamma   90.00
#
_symmetry.space_group_name_H-M   'P 1'
#
loop_
_entity.id
_entity.type
_entity.pdbx_description
1 polymer ?
#
loop_
_entity_poly.entity_id
_entity_poly.type
_entity_poly.pdbx_seq_one_letter_code
_entity_poly.pdbx_strand_id
1 'polypeptide(L)' 'RRGRAGRVQPGECYHLYPRCMYDAFAEYQLPELLRTPLNSLCLQIKSLQVGSIAEFLSAALQPPEPLA' A
#
# COMPACT_ATOMS: atom_id res chain seq x y z
N ARG A 1 2.32 -9.93 11.17
CA ARG A 1 2.29 -11.40 10.92
C ARG A 1 2.17 -12.22 12.21
N ARG A 2 2.84 -11.83 13.31
CA ARG A 2 2.73 -12.42 14.66
C ARG A 2 1.31 -12.74 15.13
N GLY A 3 0.35 -11.83 14.92
CA GLY A 3 -1.04 -12.01 15.36
C GLY A 3 -1.80 -13.21 14.76
N ARG A 4 -1.24 -13.93 13.78
CA ARG A 4 -1.86 -15.16 13.26
C ARG A 4 -1.69 -16.39 14.16
N ALA A 5 -0.62 -16.45 14.96
CA ALA A 5 -0.28 -17.64 15.74
C ALA A 5 -1.08 -17.76 17.06
N GLY A 6 -1.57 -16.65 17.61
CA GLY A 6 -2.18 -16.60 18.93
C GLY A 6 -3.72 -16.54 18.96
N ARG A 7 -4.41 -17.00 17.90
CA ARG A 7 -5.88 -16.82 17.79
C ARG A 7 -6.69 -17.75 18.70
N VAL A 8 -6.19 -18.94 18.98
CA VAL A 8 -6.93 -20.01 19.70
C VAL A 8 -6.20 -20.41 20.98
N GLN A 9 -4.87 -20.38 20.97
CA GLN A 9 -4.02 -20.72 22.10
C GLN A 9 -2.71 -19.92 22.01
N PRO A 10 -1.90 -19.85 23.09
CA PRO A 10 -0.57 -19.26 23.01
C PRO A 10 0.24 -19.85 21.85
N GLY A 11 0.83 -18.99 21.03
CA GLY A 11 1.54 -19.38 19.82
C GLY A 11 2.81 -18.57 19.62
N GLU A 12 3.80 -19.21 19.01
CA GLU A 12 5.12 -18.64 18.76
C GLU A 12 5.23 -18.03 17.36
N CYS A 13 6.05 -16.98 17.21
CA CYS A 13 6.31 -16.36 15.90
C CYS A 13 7.81 -16.16 15.68
N TYR A 14 8.37 -16.97 14.78
CA TYR A 14 9.77 -16.90 14.37
C TYR A 14 9.96 -15.87 13.25
N HIS A 15 10.96 -15.01 13.40
CA HIS A 15 11.33 -14.00 12.41
C HIS A 15 12.74 -14.34 11.88
N LEU A 16 12.84 -14.61 10.59
CA LEU A 16 14.09 -15.06 9.94
C LEU A 16 14.94 -13.88 9.44
N TYR A 17 15.20 -12.91 10.32
CA TYR A 17 16.06 -11.77 10.04
C TYR A 17 16.72 -11.25 11.32
N PRO A 18 17.92 -10.62 11.24
CA PRO A 18 18.56 -9.98 12.39
C PRO A 18 17.73 -8.82 12.93
N ARG A 19 17.90 -8.51 14.22
CA ARG A 19 17.18 -7.41 14.88
C ARG A 19 17.50 -6.04 14.27
N CYS A 20 18.75 -5.80 13.87
CA CYS A 20 19.13 -4.57 13.19
C CYS A 20 18.38 -4.35 11.86
N MET A 21 18.06 -5.41 11.12
CA MET A 21 17.23 -5.31 9.92
C MET A 21 15.77 -4.99 10.26
N TYR A 22 15.25 -5.57 11.35
CA TYR A 22 13.90 -5.26 11.83
C TYR A 22 13.75 -3.78 12.17
N ASP A 23 14.73 -3.22 12.89
CA ASP A 23 14.73 -1.82 13.31
C ASP A 23 14.90 -0.86 12.12
N ALA A 24 15.49 -1.33 11.01
CA ALA A 24 15.67 -0.58 9.78
C ALA A 24 14.46 -0.67 8.81
N PHE A 25 13.47 -1.53 9.07
CA PHE A 25 12.31 -1.63 8.19
C PHE A 25 11.41 -0.41 8.32
N ALA A 26 10.83 0.01 7.19
CA ALA A 26 9.77 1.00 7.20
C ALA A 26 8.57 0.49 7.99
N GLU A 27 7.96 1.37 8.78
CA GLU A 27 6.79 1.05 9.60
C GLU A 27 5.61 0.57 8.73
N TYR A 28 5.46 1.19 7.55
CA TYR A 28 4.45 0.85 6.56
C TYR A 28 5.09 0.63 5.19
N GLN A 29 4.48 -0.24 4.40
CA GLN A 29 4.85 -0.43 3.01
C GLN A 29 4.43 0.78 2.18
N LEU A 30 5.15 1.02 1.09
CA LEU A 30 4.77 2.06 0.14
C LEU A 30 3.34 1.79 -0.38
N PRO A 31 2.47 2.81 -0.41
CA PRO A 31 1.11 2.68 -0.91
C PRO A 31 1.08 2.09 -2.31
N GLU A 32 0.09 1.25 -2.57
CA GLU A 32 -0.05 0.60 -3.88
C GLU A 32 -0.16 1.61 -5.02
N LEU A 33 -0.88 2.71 -4.78
CA LEU A 33 -1.07 3.79 -5.74
C LEU A 33 0.24 4.40 -6.26
N LEU A 34 1.31 4.36 -5.47
CA LEU A 34 2.61 4.96 -5.82
C LEU A 34 3.59 3.96 -6.46
N ARG A 35 3.25 2.67 -6.49
CA ARG A 35 4.16 1.60 -6.94
C ARG A 35 3.61 0.73 -8.07
N THR A 36 2.40 1.01 -8.55
CA THR A 36 1.77 0.27 -9.64
C THR A 36 1.38 1.20 -10.79
N PRO A 37 1.40 0.72 -12.04
CA PRO A 37 0.93 1.50 -13.18
C PRO A 37 -0.58 1.76 -13.07
N LEU A 38 -0.98 3.00 -13.30
CA LEU A 38 -2.35 3.46 -13.05
C LEU A 38 -3.35 3.13 -14.18
N ASN A 39 -2.94 2.46 -15.25
CA ASN A 39 -3.75 2.25 -16.46
C ASN A 39 -5.13 1.65 -16.17
N SER A 40 -5.19 0.59 -15.36
CA SER A 40 -6.45 -0.06 -14.97
C SER A 40 -7.34 0.88 -14.14
N LEU A 41 -6.73 1.59 -13.19
CA LEU A 41 -7.43 2.55 -12.33
C LEU A 41 -7.99 3.73 -13.14
N CYS A 42 -7.22 4.25 -14.10
CA CYS A 42 -7.66 5.31 -15.02
C CYS A 42 -8.89 4.89 -15.84
N LEU A 43 -8.92 3.63 -16.32
CA LEU A 43 -10.09 3.09 -17.03
C LEU A 43 -11.30 2.95 -16.12
N GLN A 44 -11.11 2.51 -14.87
CA GLN A 44 -12.19 2.44 -13.88
C GLN A 44 -12.77 3.83 -13.57
N ILE A 45 -11.94 4.84 -13.35
CA ILE A 45 -12.37 6.23 -13.11
C ILE A 45 -13.20 6.74 -14.29
N LYS A 46 -12.77 6.46 -15.53
CA LYS A 46 -13.54 6.82 -16.73
C LYS A 46 -14.88 6.10 -16.81
N SER A 47 -14.91 4.81 -16.48
CA SER A 47 -16.17 4.03 -16.45
C SER A 47 -17.16 4.56 -15.40
N LEU A 48 -16.66 5.07 -14.27
CA LEU A 48 -17.47 5.60 -13.19
C LEU A 48 -17.91 7.06 -13.41
N GLN A 49 -17.46 7.71 -14.50
CA GLN A 49 -17.80 9.09 -14.88
C GLN A 49 -17.52 10.14 -13.78
N VAL A 50 -16.53 9.89 -12.92
CA VAL A 50 -16.18 10.73 -11.75
C VAL A 50 -15.39 12.01 -12.10
N GLY A 51 -15.31 12.38 -13.38
CA GLY A 51 -14.63 13.59 -13.85
C GLY A 51 -13.22 13.35 -14.40
N SER A 52 -12.34 14.34 -14.20
CA SER A 52 -10.95 14.27 -14.64
C SER A 52 -10.16 13.27 -13.79
N ILE A 53 -9.37 12.41 -14.46
CA ILE A 53 -8.53 11.43 -13.76
C ILE A 53 -7.52 12.14 -12.85
N ALA A 54 -6.92 13.23 -13.33
CA ALA A 54 -5.91 13.97 -12.58
C ALA A 54 -6.50 14.60 -11.31
N GLU A 55 -7.69 15.20 -11.41
CA GLU A 55 -8.38 15.80 -10.27
C GLU A 55 -8.77 14.73 -9.25
N PHE A 56 -9.31 13.60 -9.71
CA PHE A 56 -9.68 12.49 -8.84
C PHE A 56 -8.47 11.93 -8.07
N LEU A 57 -7.35 11.70 -8.77
CA LEU A 57 -6.12 11.19 -8.14
C LEU A 57 -5.48 12.20 -7.20
N SER A 58 -5.62 13.51 -7.47
CA SER A 58 -5.12 14.57 -6.59
C SER A 58 -5.83 14.62 -5.24
N ALA A 59 -7.09 14.15 -5.18
CA ALA A 59 -7.88 14.07 -3.95
C ALA A 59 -7.59 12.81 -3.09
N ALA A 60 -6.70 11.92 -3.54
CA ALA A 60 -6.34 10.72 -2.78
C ALA A 60 -5.56 11.07 -1.51
N LEU A 61 -5.61 10.17 -0.50
CA LEU A 61 -4.87 10.30 0.76
C LEU A 61 -3.37 10.57 0.55
N GLN A 62 -2.77 9.94 -0.46
CA GLN A 62 -1.42 10.17 -0.92
C GLN A 62 -1.42 10.21 -2.45
N PRO A 63 -1.43 11.41 -3.06
CA PRO A 63 -1.54 11.52 -4.51
C PRO A 63 -0.25 11.04 -5.20
N PRO A 64 -0.36 10.44 -6.40
CA PRO A 64 0.81 10.10 -7.21
C PRO A 64 1.49 11.35 -7.74
N GLU A 65 2.83 11.31 -7.85
CA GLU A 65 3.57 12.41 -8.48
C GLU A 65 3.22 12.50 -9.98
N PRO A 66 2.92 13.71 -10.50
CA PRO A 66 2.75 13.88 -11.92
C PRO A 66 4.08 13.61 -12.63
N LEU A 67 4.06 12.82 -13.72
CA LEU A 67 5.23 12.77 -14.60
C LEU A 67 5.47 14.19 -15.14
N ALA A 68 6.65 14.72 -14.86
CA ALA A 68 7.16 15.96 -15.46
C ALA A 68 7.37 15.82 -16.97
#